data_AF-R5CTB8-F1
#
_entry.id   AF-R5CTB8-F1
#
_cell.length_a   1.000
_cell.length_b   1.000
_cell.length_c   1.000
_cell.angle_alpha   90.00
_cell.angle_beta   90.00
_cell.angle_gamma   90.00
#
_symmetry.space_group_name_H-M   'P 1'
#
loop_
_entity.id
_entity.type
_entity.pdbx_description
1 polymer ?
#
loop_
_entity_poly.entity_id
_entity_poly.type
_entity_poly.pdbx_seq_one_letter_code
_entity_poly.pdbx_strand_id
1 'polypeptide(L)'
;MFEGKAELGKNVVVVGGGDVGVEVAMYIGEIGTLTADELRFMMIYKTEPYEKLQQLLNHGVHNVAIVEMGKKFAPDINPGSRWSIIARTKQLGTKMLKETKVLEITKEGVVVENAEGVQTLPADTVVIAAGAKPNNDMYEQLVGKVKQVDCIGDAVKVARIPDAVESAYKLAASI
;
A
#
# COMPACT_ATOMS: atom_id res chain seq x y z
N MET A 1 1.69 6.55 7.02
CA MET A 1 2.02 6.31 5.60
C MET A 1 2.29 7.62 4.85
N PHE A 2 1.47 8.65 5.01
CA PHE A 2 1.78 10.00 4.54
C PHE A 2 1.88 10.92 5.78
N GLU A 3 3.10 11.22 6.23
CA GLU A 3 3.34 12.09 7.40
C GLU A 3 3.04 13.58 7.08
N GLY A 4 1.90 13.88 6.48
CA GLY A 4 1.51 15.23 6.05
C GLY A 4 2.40 15.82 4.95
N LYS A 5 3.22 15.01 4.28
CA LYS A 5 4.15 15.46 3.23
C LYS A 5 3.53 15.54 1.83
N ALA A 6 2.33 15.00 1.64
CA ALA A 6 1.60 15.02 0.37
C ALA A 6 0.09 14.95 0.62
N GLU A 7 -0.68 15.67 -0.20
CA GLU A 7 -2.14 15.59 -0.26
C GLU A 7 -2.56 14.62 -1.37
N LEU A 8 -3.57 13.80 -1.10
CA LEU A 8 -4.12 12.85 -2.08
C LEU A 8 -5.23 13.53 -2.88
N GLY A 9 -5.16 13.42 -4.21
CA GLY A 9 -6.24 13.86 -5.10
C GLY A 9 -7.43 12.91 -5.10
N LYS A 10 -8.44 13.20 -5.94
CA LYS A 10 -9.68 12.40 -5.96
C LYS A 10 -9.45 11.00 -6.49
N ASN A 11 -8.63 10.85 -7.53
CA ASN A 11 -8.30 9.57 -8.16
C ASN A 11 -6.87 9.18 -7.83
N VAL A 12 -6.70 8.02 -7.19
CA VAL A 12 -5.39 7.53 -6.75
C VAL A 12 -5.09 6.19 -7.39
N VAL A 13 -3.94 6.09 -8.06
CA VAL A 13 -3.44 4.82 -8.61
C VAL A 13 -2.22 4.37 -7.80
N VAL A 14 -2.30 3.18 -7.25
CA VAL A 14 -1.19 2.50 -6.56
C VAL A 14 -0.52 1.52 -7.54
N VAL A 15 0.77 1.73 -7.79
CA VAL A 15 1.59 0.93 -8.70
C VAL A 15 2.35 -0.12 -7.90
N GLY A 16 2.07 -1.40 -8.16
CA GLY A 16 2.58 -2.53 -7.39
C GLY A 16 1.50 -3.05 -6.45
N GLY A 17 1.12 -4.31 -6.63
CA GLY A 17 0.13 -5.01 -5.83
C GLY A 17 0.73 -6.07 -4.92
N GLY A 18 1.97 -5.88 -4.46
CA GLY A 18 2.55 -6.61 -3.34
C GLY A 18 1.81 -6.35 -2.02
N ASP A 19 2.34 -6.84 -0.91
CA ASP A 19 1.77 -6.61 0.42
C ASP A 19 1.64 -5.11 0.74
N VAL A 20 2.73 -4.35 0.56
CA VAL A 20 2.73 -2.90 0.80
C VAL A 20 1.69 -2.20 -0.06
N GLY A 21 1.67 -2.45 -1.37
CA GLY A 21 0.76 -1.76 -2.28
C GLY A 21 -0.72 -2.04 -2.00
N VAL A 22 -1.06 -3.27 -1.58
CA VAL A 22 -2.43 -3.61 -1.19
C VAL A 22 -2.82 -2.90 0.11
N GLU A 23 -1.96 -2.90 1.13
CA GLU A 23 -2.24 -2.20 2.39
C GLU A 23 -2.31 -0.68 2.22
N VAL A 24 -1.45 -0.09 1.38
CA VAL A 24 -1.53 1.33 0.98
C VAL A 24 -2.91 1.64 0.41
N ALA A 25 -3.35 0.84 -0.56
CA ALA A 25 -4.61 1.09 -1.25
C ALA A 25 -5.82 0.87 -0.34
N MET A 26 -5.77 -0.14 0.52
CA MET A 26 -6.78 -0.35 1.56
C MET A 26 -6.86 0.87 2.48
N TYR A 27 -5.71 1.34 2.99
CA TYR A 27 -5.64 2.52 3.85
C TYR A 27 -6.22 3.75 3.17
N ILE A 28 -5.86 4.03 1.92
CA ILE A 28 -6.40 5.18 1.16
C ILE A 28 -7.91 5.03 0.94
N GLY A 29 -8.39 3.81 0.66
CA GLY A 29 -9.82 3.54 0.50
C GLY A 29 -10.63 3.75 1.78
N GLU A 30 -10.02 3.60 2.96
CA GLU A 30 -10.66 3.86 4.25
C GLU A 30 -10.76 5.35 4.61
N ILE A 31 -9.94 6.21 3.99
CA ILE A 31 -9.97 7.65 4.28
C ILE A 31 -11.36 8.21 3.95
N GLY A 32 -12.00 8.78 4.97
CA GLY A 32 -13.34 9.36 4.86
C GLY A 32 -14.49 8.36 4.97
N THR A 33 -14.22 7.09 5.29
CA THR A 33 -15.27 6.15 5.70
C THR A 33 -15.74 6.42 7.13
N LEU A 34 -16.96 6.02 7.45
CA LEU A 34 -17.50 6.19 8.80
C LEU A 34 -16.72 5.39 9.84
N THR A 35 -16.45 6.06 10.97
CA THR A 35 -15.97 5.42 12.19
C THR A 35 -17.11 4.69 12.92
N ALA A 36 -16.75 3.83 13.88
CA ALA A 36 -17.72 3.11 14.70
C ALA A 36 -18.63 4.06 15.50
N ASP A 37 -18.08 5.16 16.03
CA ASP A 37 -18.83 6.13 16.83
C ASP A 37 -19.78 6.96 15.97
N GLU A 38 -19.35 7.38 14.78
CA GLU A 38 -20.22 8.07 13.82
C GLU A 38 -21.37 7.16 13.36
N LEU A 39 -21.07 5.90 13.02
CA LEU A 39 -22.11 4.93 12.66
C LEU A 39 -23.10 4.74 13.81
N ARG A 40 -22.61 4.56 15.04
CA ARG A 40 -23.45 4.41 16.24
C ARG A 40 -24.38 5.62 16.40
N PHE A 41 -23.84 6.83 16.29
CA PHE A 41 -24.62 8.06 16.36
C PHE A 41 -25.69 8.10 15.28
N MET A 42 -25.31 7.88 14.02
CA MET A 42 -26.22 7.93 12.87
C MET A 42 -27.33 6.88 12.97
N MET A 43 -27.03 5.68 13.47
CA MET A 43 -28.02 4.62 13.69
C MET A 43 -29.00 4.94 14.82
N ILE A 44 -28.53 5.54 15.93
CA ILE A 44 -29.40 5.94 17.05
C ILE A 44 -30.39 7.01 16.61
N TYR A 45 -29.91 8.03 15.91
CA TYR A 45 -30.72 9.18 15.51
C TYR A 45 -31.36 9.03 14.12
N LYS A 46 -31.09 7.92 13.43
CA LYS A 46 -31.61 7.59 12.09
C LYS A 46 -31.39 8.74 11.08
N THR A 47 -30.17 9.29 11.06
CA THR A 47 -29.85 10.49 10.27
C THR A 47 -29.78 10.22 8.76
N GLU A 48 -29.58 8.97 8.35
CA GLU A 48 -29.49 8.54 6.96
C GLU A 48 -30.16 7.16 6.78
N PRO A 49 -30.63 6.80 5.58
CA PRO A 49 -31.09 5.45 5.25
C PRO A 49 -29.97 4.41 5.44
N TYR A 50 -30.36 3.16 5.72
CA TYR A 50 -29.41 2.07 5.94
C TYR A 50 -28.47 1.85 4.75
N GLU A 51 -28.99 1.93 3.52
CA GLU A 51 -28.22 1.77 2.29
C GLU A 51 -27.14 2.85 2.17
N LYS A 52 -27.44 4.07 2.61
CA LYS A 52 -26.47 5.17 2.61
C LYS A 52 -25.37 4.94 3.65
N LEU A 53 -25.72 4.45 4.83
CA LEU A 53 -24.73 4.07 5.86
C LEU A 53 -23.81 2.94 5.37
N GLN A 54 -24.37 1.93 4.70
CA GLN A 54 -23.58 0.86 4.07
C GLN A 54 -22.63 1.40 3.01
N GLN A 55 -23.06 2.38 2.21
CA GLN A 55 -22.18 3.05 1.24
C GLN A 55 -21.03 3.77 1.95
N LEU A 56 -21.32 4.58 2.98
CA LEU A 56 -20.33 5.39 3.69
C LEU A 56 -19.33 4.57 4.52
N LEU A 57 -19.69 3.37 4.96
CA LEU A 57 -18.76 2.43 5.62
C LEU A 57 -17.76 1.79 4.66
N ASN A 58 -18.10 1.77 3.37
CA ASN A 58 -17.41 1.00 2.34
C ASN A 58 -16.88 1.85 1.19
N HIS A 59 -17.04 3.17 1.24
CA HIS A 59 -16.52 4.06 0.19
C HIS A 59 -15.99 5.33 0.85
N GLY A 60 -14.67 5.47 0.80
CA GLY A 60 -13.99 6.67 1.24
C GLY A 60 -14.15 7.83 0.26
N VAL A 61 -13.40 8.90 0.50
CA VAL A 61 -13.42 10.10 -0.35
C VAL A 61 -12.58 9.97 -1.61
N HIS A 62 -11.73 8.94 -1.73
CA HIS A 62 -10.88 8.70 -2.90
C HIS A 62 -11.39 7.54 -3.77
N ASN A 63 -11.21 7.68 -5.08
CA ASN A 63 -11.34 6.58 -6.04
C ASN A 63 -9.98 5.90 -6.16
N VAL A 64 -9.87 4.65 -5.69
CA VAL A 64 -8.58 3.95 -5.62
C VAL A 64 -8.50 2.84 -6.66
N ALA A 65 -7.38 2.76 -7.37
CA ALA A 65 -7.03 1.63 -8.22
C ALA A 65 -5.64 1.09 -7.85
N ILE A 66 -5.46 -0.22 -7.96
CA ILE A 66 -4.16 -0.90 -7.76
C ILE A 66 -3.81 -1.64 -9.04
N VAL A 67 -2.58 -1.47 -9.50
CA VAL A 67 -2.04 -2.12 -10.69
C VAL A 67 -0.93 -3.09 -10.29
N GLU A 68 -1.04 -4.34 -10.72
CA GLU A 68 -0.06 -5.40 -10.49
C GLU A 68 0.22 -6.13 -11.80
N MET A 69 1.49 -6.29 -12.15
CA MET A 69 1.91 -6.97 -13.39
C MET A 69 1.78 -8.49 -13.28
N GLY A 70 1.83 -9.04 -12.07
CA GLY A 70 1.71 -10.45 -11.78
C GLY A 70 0.27 -10.95 -11.67
N LYS A 71 0.13 -12.27 -11.46
CA LYS A 71 -1.17 -12.97 -11.45
C LYS A 71 -1.95 -12.85 -10.14
N LYS A 72 -1.30 -12.41 -9.06
CA LYS A 72 -1.86 -12.40 -7.71
C LYS A 72 -1.46 -11.12 -6.99
N PHE A 73 -2.42 -10.55 -6.28
CA PHE A 73 -2.17 -9.48 -5.30
C PHE A 73 -1.64 -10.06 -3.99
N ALA A 74 -0.75 -9.34 -3.33
CA ALA A 74 -0.19 -9.63 -2.02
C ALA A 74 0.18 -11.13 -1.85
N PRO A 75 0.94 -11.75 -2.76
CA PRO A 75 1.30 -13.16 -2.65
C PRO A 75 2.15 -13.44 -1.39
N ASP A 76 2.83 -12.42 -0.88
CA ASP A 76 3.77 -12.51 0.24
C ASP A 76 3.10 -12.35 1.62
N ILE A 77 1.81 -11.98 1.67
CA ILE A 77 1.07 -11.94 2.94
C ILE A 77 0.75 -13.36 3.37
N ASN A 78 0.89 -13.64 4.68
CA ASN A 78 0.49 -14.90 5.28
C ASN A 78 -0.94 -15.31 4.86
N PRO A 79 -1.16 -16.54 4.35
CA PRO A 79 -2.47 -16.97 3.87
C PRO A 79 -3.62 -16.78 4.86
N GLY A 80 -3.35 -16.92 6.18
CA GLY A 80 -4.36 -16.77 7.24
C GLY A 80 -4.90 -15.35 7.40
N SER A 81 -4.12 -14.33 7.06
CA SER A 81 -4.52 -12.92 7.12
C SER A 81 -4.81 -12.31 5.74
N ARG A 82 -4.23 -12.86 4.67
CA ARG A 82 -4.36 -12.32 3.31
C ARG A 82 -5.81 -12.19 2.84
N TRP A 83 -6.67 -13.15 3.20
CA TRP A 83 -8.07 -13.14 2.73
C TRP A 83 -8.85 -11.93 3.26
N SER A 84 -8.63 -11.51 4.51
CA SER A 84 -9.39 -10.41 5.12
C SER A 84 -8.97 -9.07 4.53
N ILE A 85 -7.66 -8.87 4.30
CA ILE A 85 -7.12 -7.66 3.65
C ILE A 85 -7.66 -7.52 2.23
N ILE A 86 -7.62 -8.58 1.42
CA ILE A 86 -8.16 -8.54 0.06
C ILE A 86 -9.68 -8.34 0.06
N ALA A 87 -10.41 -8.97 0.98
CA ALA A 87 -11.85 -8.79 1.10
C ALA A 87 -12.22 -7.34 1.47
N ARG A 88 -11.54 -6.76 2.46
CA ARG A 88 -11.75 -5.37 2.87
C ARG A 88 -11.40 -4.39 1.74
N THR A 89 -10.27 -4.60 1.08
CA THR A 89 -9.85 -3.77 -0.07
C THR A 89 -10.91 -3.76 -1.18
N LYS A 90 -11.53 -4.92 -1.47
CA LYS A 90 -12.64 -5.00 -2.44
C LYS A 90 -13.93 -4.36 -1.95
N GLN A 91 -14.27 -4.55 -0.67
CA GLN A 91 -15.44 -3.90 -0.06
C GLN A 91 -15.35 -2.38 -0.15
N LEU A 92 -14.12 -1.82 -0.07
CA LEU A 92 -13.85 -0.40 -0.21
C LEU A 92 -14.06 0.16 -1.63
N GLY A 93 -14.47 -0.69 -2.59
CA GLY A 93 -14.67 -0.29 -3.98
C GLY A 93 -13.38 -0.13 -4.79
N THR A 94 -12.24 -0.53 -4.25
CA THR A 94 -10.94 -0.40 -4.92
C THR A 94 -10.87 -1.23 -6.20
N LYS A 95 -10.51 -0.60 -7.32
CA LYS A 95 -10.33 -1.28 -8.62
C LYS A 95 -8.98 -2.02 -8.63
N MET A 96 -9.03 -3.35 -8.61
CA MET A 96 -7.82 -4.18 -8.57
C MET A 96 -7.50 -4.79 -9.94
N LEU A 97 -6.44 -4.30 -10.60
CA LEU A 97 -5.99 -4.70 -11.94
C LEU A 97 -4.72 -5.56 -11.84
N LYS A 98 -4.87 -6.88 -11.93
CA LYS A 98 -3.75 -7.83 -12.04
C LYS A 98 -3.35 -8.02 -13.50
N GLU A 99 -2.22 -8.67 -13.75
CA GLU A 99 -1.69 -8.91 -15.11
C GLU A 99 -1.70 -7.64 -15.96
N THR A 100 -1.42 -6.50 -15.30
CA THR A 100 -1.51 -5.17 -15.87
C THR A 100 -0.19 -4.46 -15.63
N LYS A 101 0.51 -4.12 -16.71
CA LYS A 101 1.82 -3.49 -16.69
C LYS A 101 1.68 -1.98 -16.80
N VAL A 102 2.37 -1.23 -15.94
CA VAL A 102 2.50 0.23 -16.10
C VAL A 102 3.55 0.52 -17.15
N LEU A 103 3.20 1.35 -18.14
CA LEU A 103 4.09 1.79 -19.21
C LEU A 103 4.69 3.17 -18.94
N GLU A 104 3.84 4.13 -18.54
CA GLU A 104 4.23 5.52 -18.32
C GLU A 104 3.30 6.21 -17.32
N ILE A 105 3.82 7.23 -16.62
CA ILE A 105 3.02 8.15 -15.80
C ILE A 105 3.00 9.50 -16.54
N THR A 106 1.81 9.96 -16.90
CA THR A 106 1.59 11.23 -17.60
C THR A 106 0.83 12.21 -16.71
N LYS A 107 0.54 13.42 -17.22
CA LYS A 107 -0.26 14.41 -16.48
C LYS A 107 -1.72 13.99 -16.32
N GLU A 108 -2.21 13.14 -17.22
CA GLU A 108 -3.58 12.66 -17.28
C GLU A 108 -3.79 11.41 -16.41
N GLY A 109 -2.72 10.69 -16.08
CA GLY A 109 -2.76 9.54 -15.18
C GLY A 109 -1.70 8.49 -15.48
N VAL A 110 -2.06 7.21 -15.35
CA VAL A 110 -1.15 6.08 -15.52
C VAL A 110 -1.51 5.28 -16.76
N VAL A 111 -0.60 5.24 -17.73
CA VAL A 111 -0.74 4.41 -18.94
C VAL A 111 -0.39 2.97 -18.58
N VAL A 112 -1.33 2.05 -18.82
CA VAL A 112 -1.19 0.63 -18.52
C VAL A 112 -1.49 -0.24 -19.74
N GLU A 113 -0.92 -1.43 -19.74
CA GLU A 113 -1.15 -2.46 -20.75
C GLU A 113 -1.58 -3.75 -20.08
N ASN A 114 -2.65 -4.36 -20.57
CA ASN A 114 -3.12 -5.68 -20.16
C ASN A 114 -3.74 -6.42 -21.37
N ALA A 115 -4.49 -7.50 -21.12
CA ALA A 115 -5.15 -8.28 -22.18
C ALA A 115 -6.18 -7.48 -23.01
N GLU A 116 -6.70 -6.36 -22.49
CA GLU A 116 -7.63 -5.46 -23.18
C GLU A 116 -6.90 -4.42 -24.05
N GLY A 117 -5.55 -4.39 -23.99
CA GLY A 117 -4.70 -3.45 -24.72
C GLY A 117 -4.14 -2.34 -23.83
N VAL A 118 -3.75 -1.24 -24.46
CA VAL A 118 -3.20 -0.05 -23.79
C VAL A 118 -4.34 0.89 -23.42
N GLN A 119 -4.39 1.33 -22.16
CA GLN A 119 -5.37 2.28 -21.66
C GLN A 119 -4.75 3.23 -20.63
N THR A 120 -5.38 4.38 -20.40
CA THR A 120 -4.97 5.33 -19.36
C THR A 120 -5.93 5.26 -18.19
N LEU A 121 -5.40 5.05 -16.98
CA LEU A 121 -6.14 5.17 -15.73
C LEU A 121 -6.01 6.62 -15.22
N PRO A 122 -7.11 7.39 -15.13
CA PRO A 122 -7.06 8.74 -14.59
C PRO A 122 -6.51 8.74 -13.15
N ALA A 123 -5.52 9.57 -12.89
CA ALA A 123 -4.88 9.65 -11.58
C ALA A 123 -4.46 11.09 -11.27
N ASP A 124 -5.00 11.63 -10.19
CA ASP A 124 -4.52 12.88 -9.60
C ASP A 124 -3.29 12.62 -8.72
N THR A 125 -3.15 11.38 -8.24
CA THR A 125 -2.03 10.95 -7.42
C THR A 125 -1.61 9.53 -7.80
N VAL A 126 -0.30 9.33 -7.96
CA VAL A 126 0.28 8.01 -8.22
C VAL A 126 1.19 7.62 -7.06
N VAL A 127 0.88 6.49 -6.42
CA VAL A 127 1.69 5.95 -5.32
C VAL A 127 2.52 4.79 -5.83
N ILE A 128 3.84 4.88 -5.69
CA ILE A 128 4.76 3.84 -6.14
C ILE A 128 5.04 2.87 -4.99
N ALA A 129 4.53 1.64 -5.13
CA ALA A 129 4.70 0.53 -4.22
C ALA A 129 5.25 -0.73 -4.95
N ALA A 130 6.13 -0.51 -5.93
CA ALA A 130 6.66 -1.53 -6.83
C ALA A 130 7.95 -2.23 -6.30
N GLY A 131 8.13 -2.24 -4.99
CA GLY A 131 9.32 -2.78 -4.32
C GLY A 131 10.26 -1.71 -3.78
N ALA A 132 11.29 -2.17 -3.06
CA ALA A 132 12.31 -1.33 -2.45
C ALA A 132 13.72 -1.81 -2.83
N LYS A 133 14.72 -0.99 -2.57
CA LYS A 133 16.13 -1.32 -2.71
C LYS A 133 16.84 -1.09 -1.37
N PRO A 134 17.91 -1.84 -1.07
CA PRO A 134 18.71 -1.57 0.12
C PRO A 134 19.20 -0.13 0.14
N ASN A 135 19.20 0.48 1.31
CA ASN A 135 19.84 1.77 1.57
C ASN A 135 20.86 1.59 2.69
N ASN A 136 22.13 1.63 2.32
CA ASN A 136 23.30 1.49 3.19
C ASN A 136 24.19 2.74 3.18
N ASP A 137 23.68 3.90 2.73
CA ASP A 137 24.45 5.13 2.54
C ASP A 137 25.20 5.53 3.82
N MET A 138 24.52 5.48 4.97
CA MET A 138 25.12 5.83 6.27
C MET A 138 26.21 4.83 6.69
N TYR A 139 26.01 3.54 6.40
CA TYR A 139 27.01 2.51 6.70
C TYR A 139 28.29 2.79 5.90
N GLU A 140 28.18 3.02 4.59
CA GLU A 140 29.32 3.33 3.73
C GLU A 140 30.08 4.58 4.18
N GLN A 141 29.37 5.60 4.69
CA GLN A 141 30.00 6.82 5.20
C GLN A 141 30.80 6.60 6.50
N LEU A 142 30.51 5.56 7.27
CA LEU A 142 31.11 5.28 8.59
C LEU A 142 32.20 4.21 8.55
N VAL A 143 32.18 3.32 7.56
CA VAL A 143 33.22 2.29 7.37
C VAL A 143 34.60 2.94 7.33
N GLY A 144 35.51 2.46 8.18
CA GLY A 144 36.87 2.99 8.31
C GLY A 144 37.02 4.29 9.13
N LYS A 145 35.92 4.90 9.59
CA LYS A 145 35.93 6.11 10.44
C LYS A 145 35.64 5.83 11.91
N VAL A 146 35.01 4.69 12.21
CA VAL A 146 34.71 4.26 13.58
C VAL A 146 35.30 2.88 13.84
N LYS A 147 35.50 2.55 15.13
CA LYS A 147 36.11 1.27 15.54
C LYS A 147 35.28 0.06 15.12
N GLN A 148 33.95 0.19 15.17
CA GLN A 148 33.01 -0.86 14.80
C GLN A 148 31.74 -0.24 14.23
N VAL A 149 31.28 -0.76 13.09
CA VAL A 149 30.01 -0.43 12.46
C VAL A 149 29.51 -1.67 11.73
N ASP A 150 28.26 -2.04 12.00
CA ASP A 150 27.62 -3.23 11.43
C ASP A 150 26.37 -2.81 10.65
N CYS A 151 26.07 -3.52 9.56
CA CYS A 151 24.88 -3.29 8.73
C CYS A 151 23.93 -4.48 8.88
N ILE A 152 22.64 -4.21 9.12
CA ILE A 152 21.61 -5.24 9.37
C ILE A 152 20.29 -4.88 8.67
N GLY A 153 19.38 -5.84 8.58
CA GLY A 153 18.05 -5.67 8.00
C GLY A 153 18.06 -5.25 6.53
N ASP A 154 17.06 -4.46 6.14
CA ASP A 154 16.82 -4.06 4.75
C ASP A 154 17.98 -3.24 4.14
N ALA A 155 18.80 -2.60 4.98
CA ALA A 155 20.02 -1.91 4.55
C ALA A 155 21.03 -2.87 3.90
N VAL A 156 21.00 -4.16 4.25
CA VAL A 156 21.80 -5.21 3.60
C VAL A 156 21.03 -5.83 2.45
N LYS A 157 19.80 -6.28 2.72
CA LYS A 157 18.94 -6.94 1.75
C LYS A 157 17.48 -6.74 2.15
N VAL A 158 16.72 -6.07 1.28
CA VAL A 158 15.27 -5.88 1.46
C VAL A 158 14.59 -7.23 1.68
N ALA A 159 13.88 -7.34 2.79
CA ALA A 159 13.20 -8.55 3.21
C ALA A 159 11.96 -8.19 4.04
N ARG A 160 11.61 -9.01 5.02
CA ARG A 160 10.46 -8.80 5.91
C ARG A 160 10.93 -8.47 7.33
N ILE A 161 10.00 -7.96 8.13
CA ILE A 161 10.25 -7.61 9.54
C ILE A 161 10.93 -8.75 10.31
N PRO A 162 10.50 -10.03 10.19
CA PRO A 162 11.18 -11.14 10.87
C PRO A 162 12.64 -11.29 10.46
N ASP A 163 12.97 -11.13 9.18
CA ASP A 163 14.36 -11.22 8.68
C ASP A 163 15.22 -10.11 9.28
N ALA A 164 14.68 -8.88 9.37
CA ALA A 164 15.37 -7.76 10.00
C ALA A 164 15.63 -8.01 11.48
N VAL A 165 14.62 -8.48 12.23
CA VAL A 165 14.74 -8.83 13.65
C VAL A 165 15.74 -9.98 13.86
N GLU A 166 15.68 -11.02 13.03
CA GLU A 166 16.59 -12.15 13.08
C GLU A 166 18.04 -11.71 12.82
N SER A 167 18.26 -10.84 11.83
CA SER A 167 19.60 -10.31 11.53
C SER A 167 20.19 -9.53 12.70
N ALA A 168 19.37 -8.72 13.38
CA ALA A 168 19.76 -7.99 14.57
C ALA A 168 20.09 -8.93 15.74
N TYR A 169 19.24 -9.93 15.98
CA TYR A 169 19.43 -10.91 17.03
C TYR A 169 20.73 -11.71 16.85
N LYS A 170 20.98 -12.21 15.64
CA LYS A 170 22.19 -12.98 15.32
C LYS A 170 23.46 -12.15 15.53
N LEU A 171 23.45 -10.89 15.10
CA LEU A 171 24.57 -9.98 15.31
C LEU A 171 24.79 -9.73 16.80
N ALA A 172 23.74 -9.37 17.54
CA ALA A 172 23.82 -9.09 18.96
C ALA A 172 24.32 -10.29 19.80
N ALA A 173 23.94 -11.51 19.42
CA ALA A 173 24.40 -12.73 20.09
C ALA A 173 25.87 -13.09 19.80
N SER A 174 26.51 -12.42 18.84
CA SER A 174 27.90 -12.67 18.42
C SER A 174 28.90 -11.63 18.93
N ILE A 175 28.42 -10.57 19.59
CA ILE A 175 29.21 -9.47 20.17
C ILE A 175 29.35 -9.71 21.68
#